data_AF-A0A544YBT1-F1
#
_entry.id   AF-A0A544YBT1-F1
#
_cell.length_a   1.000
_cell.length_b   1.000
_cell.length_c   1.000
_cell.angle_alpha   90.00
_cell.angle_beta   90.00
_cell.angle_gamma   90.00
#
_symmetry.space_group_name_H-M   'P 1'
#
loop_
_entity.id
_entity.type
_entity.pdbx_description
1 polymer ?
#
loop_
_entity_poly.entity_id
_entity_poly.type
_entity_poly.pdbx_seq_one_letter_code
_entity_poly.pdbx_strand_id
1 'polypeptide(L)'
;VMNGFKRELQNNILGLMPQAVLSSEQGSLNPQQLPEKAVVLNGVNRVAPITTGDVVLQSARSVAVGVMLGIDPAQKDPLTPYLVNVKQTDLQPGKYNVILGEQLAGQLGVNRGDQIRVMVPSASQFTPMGRLPSQRLFTV
;
A
#
# COMPACT_ATOMS: atom_id res chain seq x y z
N VAL A 1 32.77 -15.53 -1.85
CA VAL A 1 32.23 -14.82 -3.04
C VAL A 1 30.70 -14.96 -3.04
N MET A 2 30.00 -14.25 -2.14
CA MET A 2 28.53 -14.33 -1.99
C MET A 2 27.90 -13.09 -1.31
N ASN A 3 28.66 -11.99 -1.15
CA ASN A 3 28.19 -10.81 -0.41
C ASN A 3 27.32 -9.85 -1.25
N GLY A 4 27.27 -10.03 -2.58
CA GLY A 4 26.48 -9.20 -3.49
C GLY A 4 24.98 -9.52 -3.43
N PHE A 5 24.62 -10.79 -3.52
CA PHE A 5 23.22 -11.23 -3.56
C PHE A 5 22.41 -10.78 -2.34
N LYS A 6 22.92 -10.99 -1.13
CA LYS A 6 22.25 -10.56 0.10
C LYS A 6 22.03 -9.04 0.12
N ARG A 7 23.03 -8.28 -0.34
CA ARG A 7 22.97 -6.81 -0.38
C ARG A 7 21.98 -6.31 -1.41
N GLU A 8 21.93 -6.92 -2.59
CA GLU A 8 20.96 -6.60 -3.64
C GLU A 8 19.53 -6.91 -3.21
N LEU A 9 19.29 -8.09 -2.64
CA LEU A 9 17.97 -8.46 -2.11
C LEU A 9 17.53 -7.47 -1.02
N GLN A 10 18.43 -7.13 -0.10
CA GLN A 10 18.14 -6.21 0.99
C GLN A 10 17.83 -4.80 0.48
N ASN A 11 18.62 -4.28 -0.46
CA ASN A 11 18.50 -2.89 -0.89
C ASN A 11 17.37 -2.69 -1.91
N ASN A 12 17.21 -3.62 -2.86
CA ASN A 12 16.31 -3.42 -4.00
C ASN A 12 14.91 -4.01 -3.79
N ILE A 13 14.75 -4.96 -2.86
CA ILE A 13 13.47 -5.60 -2.60
C ILE A 13 13.00 -5.25 -1.18
N LEU A 14 13.73 -5.70 -0.16
CA LEU A 14 13.32 -5.52 1.25
C LEU A 14 13.37 -4.06 1.72
N GLY A 15 14.10 -3.20 1.01
CA GLY A 15 14.18 -1.77 1.29
C GLY A 15 12.91 -1.01 0.88
N LEU A 16 12.10 -1.57 -0.03
CA LEU A 16 10.96 -0.87 -0.66
C LEU A 16 9.61 -1.48 -0.28
N MET A 17 9.60 -2.57 0.49
CA MET A 17 8.40 -3.25 0.94
C MET A 17 8.39 -3.41 2.48
N PRO A 18 7.21 -3.57 3.10
CA PRO A 18 7.14 -3.86 4.53
C PRO A 18 7.92 -5.13 4.88
N GLN A 19 8.95 -5.00 5.73
CA GLN A 19 9.79 -6.14 6.15
C GLN A 19 9.08 -7.04 7.14
N ALA A 20 8.30 -6.44 8.04
CA ALA A 20 7.45 -7.11 9.00
C ALA A 20 6.26 -6.20 9.34
N VAL A 21 5.12 -6.81 9.68
CA VAL A 21 3.92 -6.11 10.13
C VAL A 21 3.45 -6.76 11.41
N LEU A 22 3.36 -5.97 12.49
CA LEU A 22 2.71 -6.39 13.72
C LEU A 22 1.20 -6.13 13.58
N SER A 23 0.40 -7.19 13.51
CA SER A 23 -1.05 -7.12 13.32
C SER A 23 -1.81 -7.68 14.53
N SER A 24 -3.13 -7.47 14.54
CA SER A 24 -4.03 -8.15 15.47
C SER A 24 -4.24 -9.60 15.02
N GLU A 25 -4.44 -10.52 15.96
CA GLU A 25 -4.89 -11.90 15.66
C GLU A 25 -6.31 -11.90 15.09
N GLN A 26 -7.12 -10.91 15.46
CA GLN A 26 -8.51 -10.77 15.04
C GLN A 26 -8.75 -9.38 14.44
N GLY A 27 -9.21 -9.35 13.20
CA GLY A 27 -9.59 -8.11 12.51
C GLY A 27 -8.43 -7.11 12.35
N SER A 28 -8.76 -5.82 12.36
CA SER A 28 -7.79 -4.73 12.28
C SER A 28 -7.24 -4.34 13.65
N LEU A 29 -5.97 -3.95 13.68
CA LEU A 29 -5.34 -3.43 14.90
C LEU A 29 -5.88 -2.05 15.27
N ASN A 30 -6.24 -1.85 16.54
CA ASN A 30 -6.62 -0.53 17.05
C ASN A 30 -5.39 0.22 17.58
N PRO A 31 -4.95 1.32 16.94
CA PRO A 31 -3.75 2.04 17.34
C PRO A 31 -3.88 2.75 18.70
N GLN A 32 -5.10 2.91 19.23
CA GLN A 32 -5.29 3.42 20.60
C GLN A 32 -4.98 2.36 21.67
N GLN A 33 -5.19 1.07 21.34
CA GLN A 33 -4.91 -0.05 22.25
C GLN A 33 -3.44 -0.47 22.20
N LEU A 34 -2.84 -0.45 21.00
CA LEU A 34 -1.41 -0.67 20.82
C LEU A 34 -0.80 0.51 20.04
N PRO A 35 -0.43 1.59 20.74
CA PRO A 35 0.19 2.74 20.10
C PRO A 35 1.62 2.42 19.65
N GLU A 36 2.11 3.13 18.64
CA GLU A 36 3.45 2.95 18.06
C GLU A 36 4.55 2.93 19.13
N LYS A 37 4.46 3.84 20.12
CA LYS A 37 5.43 3.95 21.23
C LYS A 37 5.49 2.73 22.14
N ALA A 38 4.45 1.90 22.16
CA ALA A 38 4.41 0.67 22.95
C ALA A 38 5.08 -0.51 22.23
N VAL A 39 5.37 -0.38 20.93
CA VAL A 39 6.00 -1.44 20.13
C VAL A 39 7.52 -1.36 20.32
N VAL A 40 8.03 -2.09 21.31
CA VAL A 40 9.48 -2.23 21.57
C VAL A 40 9.89 -3.68 21.33
N LEU A 41 10.57 -3.92 20.21
CA LEU A 41 11.01 -5.26 19.78
C LEU A 41 12.50 -5.26 19.48
N ASN A 42 13.19 -6.35 19.84
CA ASN A 42 14.61 -6.50 19.55
C ASN A 42 14.85 -6.57 18.04
N GLY A 43 15.83 -5.80 17.54
CA GLY A 43 16.17 -5.75 16.11
C GLY A 43 15.30 -4.81 15.27
N VAL A 44 14.31 -4.14 15.86
CA VAL A 44 13.46 -3.16 15.17
C VAL A 44 14.01 -1.75 15.39
N ASN A 45 14.38 -1.07 14.30
CA ASN A 45 14.96 0.28 14.34
C ASN A 45 13.96 1.40 14.03
N ARG A 46 12.80 1.07 13.45
CA ARG A 46 11.74 2.00 13.09
C ARG A 46 10.40 1.28 13.08
N VAL A 47 9.38 1.98 13.58
CA VAL A 47 7.98 1.58 13.46
C VAL A 47 7.25 2.69 12.70
N ALA A 48 6.22 2.32 11.95
CA ALA A 48 5.32 3.25 11.29
C ALA A 48 3.94 2.57 11.11
N PRO A 49 2.83 3.31 11.20
CA PRO A 49 1.51 2.75 10.93
C PRO A 49 1.36 2.42 9.43
N ILE A 50 0.75 1.28 9.14
CA ILE A 50 0.46 0.86 7.77
C ILE A 50 -0.88 0.13 7.70
N THR A 51 -1.65 0.39 6.65
CA THR A 51 -2.76 -0.47 6.21
C THR A 51 -2.36 -1.09 4.89
N THR A 52 -2.31 -2.42 4.80
CA THR A 52 -1.88 -3.12 3.59
C THR A 52 -2.84 -4.23 3.21
N GLY A 53 -2.88 -4.57 1.93
CA GLY A 53 -3.67 -5.69 1.42
C GLY A 53 -3.56 -5.88 -0.08
N ASP A 54 -3.86 -7.09 -0.54
CA ASP A 54 -3.91 -7.43 -1.96
C ASP A 54 -5.15 -6.81 -2.61
N VAL A 55 -4.93 -6.17 -3.75
CA VAL A 55 -5.98 -5.44 -4.49
C VAL A 55 -6.02 -5.85 -5.95
N VAL A 56 -7.24 -5.85 -6.49
CA VAL A 56 -7.47 -5.90 -7.93
C VAL A 56 -7.74 -4.48 -8.41
N LEU A 57 -6.98 -4.07 -9.42
CA LEU A 57 -7.01 -2.73 -10.01
C LEU A 57 -7.60 -2.82 -11.41
N GLN A 58 -8.57 -1.98 -11.70
CA GLN A 58 -9.21 -1.92 -13.01
C GLN A 58 -9.20 -0.48 -13.53
N SER A 59 -8.65 -0.28 -14.72
CA SER A 59 -8.75 0.97 -15.48
C SER A 59 -9.81 0.83 -16.58
N ALA A 60 -9.94 1.87 -17.42
CA ALA A 60 -10.75 1.80 -18.63
C ALA A 60 -10.24 0.79 -19.67
N ARG A 61 -8.96 0.39 -19.60
CA ARG A 61 -8.28 -0.40 -20.64
C ARG A 61 -7.86 -1.79 -20.19
N SER A 62 -7.59 -1.97 -18.91
CA SER A 62 -6.89 -3.16 -18.41
C SER A 62 -7.22 -3.45 -16.95
N VAL A 63 -6.82 -4.65 -16.51
CA VAL A 63 -6.92 -5.13 -15.13
C VAL A 63 -5.55 -5.60 -14.68
N ALA A 64 -5.20 -5.28 -13.43
CA ALA A 64 -3.96 -5.71 -12.80
C ALA A 64 -4.22 -6.12 -11.34
N VAL A 65 -3.26 -6.81 -10.75
CA VAL A 65 -3.22 -7.11 -9.31
C VAL A 65 -2.06 -6.33 -8.71
N GLY A 66 -2.24 -5.85 -7.49
CA GLY A 66 -1.19 -5.14 -6.76
C GLY A 66 -1.33 -5.29 -5.26
N VAL A 67 -0.37 -4.72 -4.54
CA VAL A 67 -0.41 -4.57 -3.09
C VAL A 67 -0.66 -3.10 -2.79
N MET A 68 -1.73 -2.82 -2.05
CA MET A 68 -2.03 -1.46 -1.60
C MET A 68 -1.23 -1.16 -0.32
N LEU A 69 -0.48 -0.05 -0.32
CA LEU A 69 0.22 0.45 0.87
C LEU A 69 -0.44 1.77 1.32
N GLY A 70 -1.28 1.68 2.34
CA GLY A 70 -1.87 2.82 3.02
C GLY A 70 -0.91 3.34 4.10
N ILE A 71 -0.33 4.51 3.84
CA ILE A 71 0.69 5.15 4.69
C ILE A 71 0.19 6.46 5.28
N ASP A 72 0.84 6.94 6.34
CA ASP A 72 0.71 8.32 6.79
C ASP A 72 1.51 9.25 5.84
N PRO A 73 0.85 10.14 5.08
CA PRO A 73 1.53 10.97 4.09
C PRO A 73 2.53 11.97 4.70
N ALA A 74 2.42 12.27 6.00
CA ALA A 74 3.36 13.14 6.71
C ALA A 74 4.66 12.42 7.12
N GLN A 75 4.66 11.09 7.16
CA GLN A 75 5.83 10.30 7.55
C GLN A 75 6.62 9.86 6.31
N LYS A 76 7.94 9.92 6.39
CA LYS A 76 8.80 9.49 5.28
C LYS A 76 8.63 7.99 5.03
N ASP A 77 8.32 7.63 3.79
CA ASP A 77 8.27 6.24 3.34
C ASP A 77 9.55 5.90 2.54
N PRO A 78 10.03 4.65 2.53
CA PRO A 78 11.14 4.27 1.66
C PRO A 78 10.89 4.55 0.16
N LEU A 79 9.63 4.62 -0.28
CA LEU A 79 9.24 4.97 -1.65
C LEU A 79 9.26 6.49 -1.92
N THR A 80 9.25 7.35 -0.89
CA THR A 80 9.21 8.82 -1.06
C THR A 80 10.31 9.36 -2.02
N PRO A 81 11.57 8.89 -1.97
CA PRO A 81 12.62 9.36 -2.88
C PRO A 81 12.42 8.98 -4.35
N TYR A 82 11.55 8.02 -4.65
CA TYR A 82 11.29 7.51 -5.99
C TYR A 82 10.05 8.14 -6.64
N LEU A 83 9.41 9.10 -5.97
CA LEU A 83 8.24 9.79 -6.49
C LEU A 83 8.59 10.67 -7.69
N VAL A 84 7.85 10.50 -8.78
CA VAL A 84 8.06 11.25 -10.02
C VAL A 84 7.05 12.39 -10.12
N ASN A 85 7.53 13.63 -9.95
CA ASN A 85 6.74 14.86 -10.09
C ASN A 85 5.46 14.93 -9.24
N VAL A 86 5.37 14.18 -8.14
CA VAL A 86 4.22 14.12 -7.21
C VAL A 86 4.71 14.27 -5.78
N LYS A 87 3.89 14.82 -4.89
CA LYS A 87 4.21 14.90 -3.46
C LYS A 87 3.43 13.83 -2.70
N GLN A 88 4.10 13.15 -1.78
CA GLN A 88 3.42 12.19 -0.90
C GLN A 88 2.28 12.84 -0.09
N THR A 89 2.43 14.13 0.25
CA THR A 89 1.42 14.93 0.95
C THR A 89 0.11 15.11 0.18
N ASP A 90 0.10 14.80 -1.12
CA ASP A 90 -1.11 14.84 -1.94
C ASP A 90 -2.03 13.65 -1.66
N LEU A 91 -1.58 12.61 -0.95
CA LEU A 91 -2.38 11.48 -0.47
C LEU A 91 -3.25 11.87 0.75
N GLN A 92 -4.10 12.88 0.57
CA GLN A 92 -4.94 13.41 1.63
C GLN A 92 -6.09 12.45 1.99
N PRO A 93 -6.39 12.27 3.28
CA PRO A 93 -7.53 11.47 3.73
C PRO A 93 -8.84 11.90 3.05
N GLY A 94 -9.62 10.92 2.57
CA GLY A 94 -10.91 11.16 1.93
C GLY A 94 -10.85 11.66 0.47
N LYS A 95 -9.67 12.00 -0.06
CA LYS A 95 -9.50 12.36 -1.48
C LYS A 95 -9.38 11.14 -2.40
N TYR A 96 -8.99 9.99 -1.85
CA TYR A 96 -8.80 8.75 -2.61
C TYR A 96 -7.79 8.93 -3.75
N ASN A 97 -6.70 9.65 -3.48
CA ASN A 97 -5.57 9.72 -4.39
C ASN A 97 -4.73 8.44 -4.26
N VAL A 98 -4.10 8.02 -5.34
CA VAL A 98 -3.21 6.85 -5.37
C VAL A 98 -1.95 7.19 -6.17
N ILE A 99 -0.80 6.77 -5.67
CA ILE A 99 0.45 6.80 -6.44
C ILE A 99 0.73 5.37 -6.88
N LEU A 100 0.91 5.18 -8.19
CA LEU A 100 1.19 3.87 -8.77
C LEU A 100 2.68 3.72 -9.10
N GLY A 101 3.20 2.51 -8.97
CA GLY A 101 4.48 2.16 -9.58
C GLY A 101 4.39 2.33 -11.10
N GLU A 102 5.44 2.86 -11.72
CA GLU A 102 5.45 3.24 -13.14
C GLU A 102 5.03 2.08 -14.07
N GLN A 103 5.55 0.88 -13.83
CA GLN A 103 5.22 -0.30 -14.63
C GLN A 103 3.73 -0.71 -14.48
N LEU A 104 3.17 -0.56 -13.27
CA LEU A 104 1.77 -0.84 -13.00
C LEU A 104 0.85 0.19 -13.67
N ALA A 105 1.23 1.48 -13.64
CA ALA A 105 0.54 2.52 -14.38
C ALA A 105 0.57 2.26 -15.90
N GLY A 106 1.72 1.81 -16.42
CA GLY A 106 1.87 1.39 -17.81
C GLY A 106 0.97 0.22 -18.20
N GLN A 107 0.90 -0.84 -17.39
CA GLN A 107 0.02 -1.98 -17.60
C GLN A 107 -1.47 -1.59 -17.58
N LEU A 108 -1.84 -0.66 -16.68
CA LEU A 108 -3.19 -0.13 -16.59
C LEU A 108 -3.49 0.91 -17.68
N GLY A 109 -2.46 1.44 -18.35
CA GLY A 109 -2.57 2.45 -19.40
C GLY A 109 -3.13 3.78 -18.88
N VAL A 110 -2.75 4.17 -17.67
CA VAL A 110 -3.24 5.38 -16.95
C VAL A 110 -2.13 6.39 -16.69
N ASN A 111 -2.52 7.66 -16.59
CA ASN A 111 -1.67 8.78 -16.24
C ASN A 111 -2.28 9.56 -15.07
N ARG A 112 -1.54 10.56 -14.55
CA ARG A 112 -2.08 11.47 -13.52
C ARG A 112 -3.39 12.10 -13.97
N GLY A 113 -4.39 12.07 -13.08
CA GLY A 113 -5.74 12.57 -13.30
C GLY A 113 -6.73 11.49 -13.73
N ASP A 114 -6.25 10.32 -14.19
CA ASP A 114 -7.13 9.20 -14.52
C ASP A 114 -7.68 8.54 -13.25
N GLN A 115 -8.81 7.85 -13.40
CA GLN A 115 -9.40 7.07 -12.32
C GLN A 115 -9.21 5.58 -12.53
N ILE A 116 -8.89 4.90 -11.44
CA ILE A 116 -8.87 3.44 -11.38
C ILE A 116 -9.82 2.95 -10.31
N ARG A 117 -10.45 1.81 -10.56
CA ARG A 117 -11.22 1.07 -9.56
C ARG A 117 -10.28 0.16 -8.78
N VAL A 118 -10.25 0.34 -7.48
CA VAL A 118 -9.53 -0.52 -6.53
C VAL A 118 -10.55 -1.42 -5.86
N MET A 119 -10.31 -2.72 -5.88
CA MET A 119 -11.14 -3.74 -5.26
C MET A 119 -10.31 -4.55 -4.26
N VAL A 120 -10.87 -4.83 -3.09
CA VAL A 120 -10.24 -5.62 -2.04
C VAL A 120 -11.08 -6.89 -1.83
N PRO A 121 -10.75 -8.03 -2.48
CA PRO A 121 -11.58 -9.23 -2.43
C PRO A 121 -11.73 -9.82 -1.03
N SER A 122 -10.70 -9.69 -0.19
CA SER A 122 -10.70 -10.16 1.20
C SER A 122 -11.67 -9.38 2.09
N ALA A 123 -11.92 -8.11 1.77
CA ALA A 123 -12.88 -7.26 2.47
C ALA A 123 -14.20 -7.26 1.68
N SER A 124 -15.11 -8.20 1.98
CA SER A 124 -16.40 -8.30 1.30
C SER A 124 -17.57 -8.05 2.23
N GLN A 125 -18.61 -7.40 1.71
CA GLN A 125 -19.89 -7.24 2.39
C GLN A 125 -20.90 -8.28 1.89
N PHE A 126 -21.71 -8.82 2.79
CA PHE A 126 -22.79 -9.74 2.44
C PHE A 126 -24.05 -8.96 2.12
N THR A 127 -24.65 -9.26 0.96
CA THR A 127 -25.93 -8.72 0.52
C THR A 127 -26.87 -9.87 0.14
N PRO A 128 -28.18 -9.63 0.02
CA PRO A 128 -29.13 -10.64 -0.50
C PRO A 128 -28.74 -11.18 -1.89
N MET A 129 -27.98 -10.40 -2.67
CA MET A 129 -27.49 -10.78 -4.01
C MET A 129 -26.13 -11.50 -3.98
N GLY A 130 -25.57 -11.77 -2.80
CA GLY A 130 -24.29 -12.44 -2.61
C GLY A 130 -23.21 -11.55 -1.99
N ARG A 131 -21.96 -12.04 -2.05
CA ARG A 131 -20.77 -11.32 -1.53
C ARG A 131 -20.34 -10.26 -2.54
N LEU A 132 -20.35 -9.00 -2.11
CA LEU A 132 -19.81 -7.88 -2.89
C LEU A 132 -18.44 -7.48 -2.33
N PRO A 133 -17.38 -7.45 -3.15
CA PRO A 133 -16.07 -6.97 -2.69
C PRO A 133 -16.12 -5.48 -2.41
N SER A 134 -15.41 -5.05 -1.38
CA SER A 134 -15.16 -3.64 -1.10
C SER A 134 -14.42 -3.04 -2.27
N GLN A 135 -14.92 -1.93 -2.80
CA GLN A 135 -14.36 -1.30 -3.97
C GLN A 135 -14.64 0.19 -4.01
N ARG A 136 -13.72 0.94 -4.62
CA ARG A 136 -13.86 2.39 -4.80
C ARG A 136 -13.01 2.89 -5.97
N LEU A 137 -13.40 4.03 -6.54
CA LEU A 137 -12.56 4.77 -7.48
C LEU A 137 -11.50 5.57 -6.73
N PHE A 138 -10.27 5.51 -7.23
CA PHE A 138 -9.13 6.31 -6.81
C PHE A 138 -8.60 7.12 -7.99
N THR A 139 -8.02 8.28 -7.71
CA THR A 139 -7.44 9.19 -8.71
C THR A 139 -5.91 9.05 -8.71
N VAL A 140 -5.33 8.79 -9.88
CA VAL A 140 -3.88 8.63 -10.09
C VAL A 140 -3.16 9.98 -10.11
#